data_AF-A0A1Q8Y9G4-F1
#
_entry.id   AF-A0A1Q8Y9G4-F1
#
_cell.length_a   1.000
_cell.length_b   1.000
_cell.length_c   1.000
_cell.angle_alpha   90.00
_cell.angle_beta   90.00
_cell.angle_gamma   90.00
#
_symmetry.space_group_name_H-M   'P 1'
#
loop_
_entity.id
_entity.type
_entity.pdbx_description
1 polymer ?
#
loop_
_entity_poly.entity_id
_entity_poly.type
_entity_poly.pdbx_seq_one_letter_code
_entity_poly.pdbx_strand_id
1 'polypeptide(L)'
;MKLTSLDVNEIRDYIKRAPPRHKFVDGRIVWYTAVRLVWLADLAKGSIDDRINRRSGVVDVYEPWKPSPVYKACQRHRVNEWRKAGVRVVNRRL
;
A
#
# COMPACT_ATOMS: atom_id res chain seq x y z
N MET A 1 -21.95 11.96 -15.20
CA MET A 1 -22.16 10.61 -15.78
C MET A 1 -22.68 9.72 -14.66
N LYS A 2 -23.87 9.11 -14.78
CA LYS A 2 -24.42 8.20 -13.75
C LYS A 2 -23.88 6.80 -14.01
N LEU A 3 -23.33 6.13 -12.99
CA LEU A 3 -22.99 4.71 -13.09
C LEU A 3 -24.27 3.90 -13.25
N THR A 4 -24.26 2.98 -14.21
CA THR A 4 -25.32 1.98 -14.36
C THR A 4 -25.15 0.86 -13.33
N SER A 5 -26.19 0.06 -13.11
CA SER A 5 -26.12 -1.12 -12.23
C SER A 5 -25.13 -2.19 -12.74
N LEU A 6 -24.93 -2.26 -14.07
CA LEU A 6 -23.95 -3.14 -14.70
C LEU A 6 -22.53 -2.73 -14.32
N ASP A 7 -22.20 -1.44 -14.46
CA ASP A 7 -20.87 -0.89 -14.12
C ASP A 7 -20.49 -1.17 -12.66
N VAL A 8 -21.46 -1.05 -11.75
CA VAL A 8 -21.25 -1.32 -10.31
C VAL A 8 -20.92 -2.79 -10.05
N ASN A 9 -21.57 -3.71 -10.78
CA ASN A 9 -21.32 -5.14 -10.65
C ASN A 9 -19.95 -5.52 -11.21
N GLU A 10 -19.55 -4.95 -12.36
CA GLU A 10 -18.23 -5.17 -12.92
C GLU A 10 -17.12 -4.68 -11.99
N ILE A 11 -17.28 -3.50 -11.39
CA ILE A 11 -16.32 -2.96 -10.40
C ILE A 11 -16.23 -3.89 -9.18
N ARG A 12 -17.35 -4.39 -8.67
CA ARG A 12 -17.36 -5.34 -7.55
C ARG A 12 -16.63 -6.64 -7.91
N ASP A 13 -16.87 -7.17 -9.10
CA ASP A 13 -16.24 -8.40 -9.56
C ASP A 13 -14.73 -8.23 -9.78
N TYR A 14 -14.33 -7.09 -10.34
CA TYR A 14 -12.92 -6.72 -10.48
C TYR A 14 -12.22 -6.63 -9.12
N ILE A 15 -12.84 -5.99 -8.12
CA ILE A 15 -12.32 -5.88 -6.76
C ILE A 15 -12.24 -7.24 -6.05
N LYS A 16 -13.17 -8.15 -6.33
CA LYS A 16 -13.12 -9.52 -5.78
C LYS A 16 -11.94 -10.31 -6.32
N ARG A 17 -11.63 -10.15 -7.62
CA ARG A 17 -10.51 -10.81 -8.30
C ARG A 17 -9.15 -10.16 -8.03
N ALA A 18 -9.15 -8.91 -7.56
CA ALA A 18 -7.92 -8.20 -7.22
C ALA A 18 -7.14 -8.94 -6.10
N PRO A 19 -5.79 -8.90 -6.14
CA PRO A 19 -4.96 -9.55 -5.14
C PRO A 19 -5.34 -9.09 -3.73
N PRO A 20 -5.25 -9.96 -2.71
CA PRO A 20 -5.47 -9.58 -1.32
C PRO A 20 -4.58 -8.39 -0.95
N ARG A 21 -5.18 -7.27 -0.55
CA ARG A 21 -4.49 -6.08 -0.07
C ARG A 21 -4.81 -5.90 1.42
N HIS A 22 -3.87 -5.42 2.20
CA HIS A 22 -4.04 -5.11 3.61
C HIS A 22 -3.48 -3.75 3.97
N LYS A 23 -3.96 -3.24 5.09
CA LYS A 23 -3.45 -2.03 5.71
C LYS A 23 -3.11 -2.33 7.15
N PHE A 24 -2.05 -1.70 7.64
CA PHE A 24 -1.76 -1.70 9.07
C PHE A 24 -2.63 -0.63 9.74
N VAL A 25 -3.48 -1.06 10.66
CA VAL A 25 -4.33 -0.20 11.51
C VAL A 25 -4.10 -0.64 12.96
N ASP A 26 -3.72 0.28 13.83
CA ASP A 26 -3.44 0.03 15.26
C ASP A 26 -2.52 -1.16 15.53
N GLY A 27 -1.47 -1.30 14.71
CA GLY A 27 -0.49 -2.39 14.83
C GLY A 27 -1.00 -3.76 14.35
N ARG A 28 -2.22 -3.84 13.82
CA ARG A 28 -2.80 -5.07 13.25
C ARG A 28 -2.86 -4.97 11.73
N ILE A 29 -2.58 -6.08 11.07
CA ILE A 29 -2.84 -6.23 9.64
C ILE A 29 -4.32 -6.47 9.46
N VAL A 30 -4.98 -5.63 8.67
CA VAL A 30 -6.40 -5.81 8.41
C VAL A 30 -6.72 -5.80 6.92
N TRP A 31 -7.56 -6.75 6.55
CA TRP A 31 -7.96 -7.07 5.18
C TRP A 31 -9.42 -6.65 5.01
N TYR A 32 -9.67 -5.55 4.30
CA TYR A 32 -11.02 -5.11 4.01
C TYR A 32 -11.20 -4.84 2.52
N THR A 33 -12.42 -5.04 2.01
CA THR A 33 -12.84 -4.57 0.68
C THR A 33 -12.55 -3.07 0.49
N ALA A 34 -12.65 -2.28 1.58
CA ALA A 34 -12.31 -0.85 1.58
C ALA A 34 -10.85 -0.58 1.18
N VAL A 35 -9.89 -1.44 1.54
CA VAL A 35 -8.47 -1.27 1.15
C VAL A 35 -8.30 -1.52 -0.35
N ARG A 36 -9.02 -2.48 -0.92
CA ARG A 36 -9.02 -2.71 -2.37
C ARG A 36 -9.70 -1.56 -3.12
N LEU A 37 -10.73 -0.94 -2.55
CA LEU A 37 -11.37 0.25 -3.11
C LEU A 37 -10.45 1.47 -3.10
N VAL A 38 -9.71 1.70 -2.01
CA VAL A 38 -8.70 2.76 -1.93
C VAL A 38 -7.59 2.50 -2.95
N TRP A 39 -7.08 1.27 -3.04
CA TRP A 39 -6.10 0.89 -4.06
C TRP A 39 -6.62 1.12 -5.50
N LEU A 40 -7.87 0.78 -5.78
CA LEU A 40 -8.48 1.05 -7.08
C LEU A 40 -8.56 2.56 -7.37
N ALA A 41 -8.91 3.36 -6.36
CA ALA A 41 -8.92 4.82 -6.48
C ALA A 41 -7.50 5.38 -6.71
N ASP A 42 -6.49 4.84 -6.03
CA ASP A 42 -5.08 5.23 -6.21
C ASP A 42 -4.57 4.83 -7.61
N LEU A 43 -4.97 3.68 -8.13
CA LEU A 43 -4.72 3.30 -9.52
C LEU A 43 -5.33 4.31 -10.50
N ALA A 44 -6.56 4.75 -10.26
CA ALA A 44 -7.22 5.73 -11.12
C ALA A 44 -6.60 7.13 -11.00
N LYS A 45 -6.13 7.51 -9.81
CA LYS A 45 -5.56 8.84 -9.50
C LYS A 45 -4.05 8.97 -9.69
N GLY A 46 -3.32 7.86 -9.78
CA GLY A 46 -1.86 7.82 -9.67
C GLY A 46 -1.10 8.80 -10.57
N SER A 47 0.15 9.06 -10.23
CA SER A 47 1.02 10.00 -10.94
C SER A 47 1.15 9.62 -12.43
N ILE A 48 1.61 10.57 -13.26
CA ILE A 48 1.87 10.31 -14.69
C ILE A 48 2.83 9.11 -14.84
N ASP A 49 3.86 9.02 -14.00
CA ASP A 49 4.81 7.91 -14.00
C ASP A 49 4.15 6.58 -13.66
N ASP A 50 3.26 6.53 -12.67
CA ASP A 50 2.50 5.31 -12.34
C ASP A 50 1.62 4.86 -13.50
N ARG A 51 1.08 5.81 -14.28
CA ARG A 51 0.26 5.52 -15.46
C ARG A 51 1.11 5.02 -16.64
N ILE A 52 2.29 5.60 -16.84
CA ILE A 52 3.26 5.17 -17.86
C ILE A 52 3.75 3.76 -17.54
N ASN A 53 4.19 3.53 -16.30
CA ASN A 53 4.68 2.23 -15.83
C ASN A 53 3.65 1.12 -16.04
N ARG A 54 2.38 1.38 -15.73
CA ARG A 54 1.28 0.44 -16.00
C ARG A 54 1.04 0.19 -17.49
N ARG A 55 1.12 1.22 -18.33
CA ARG A 55 1.01 1.08 -19.79
C ARG A 55 2.17 0.28 -20.38
N SER A 56 3.37 0.42 -19.83
CA SER A 56 4.54 -0.38 -20.21
C SER A 56 4.52 -1.81 -19.64
N GLY A 57 3.44 -2.21 -18.94
CA GLY A 57 3.32 -3.55 -18.37
C GLY A 57 4.17 -3.78 -17.11
N VAL A 58 4.71 -2.72 -16.50
CA VAL A 58 5.38 -2.82 -15.20
C VAL A 58 4.31 -3.13 -14.16
N VAL A 59 4.32 -4.37 -13.67
CA VAL A 59 3.36 -4.86 -12.69
C VAL A 59 3.69 -4.26 -11.33
N ASP A 60 2.70 -3.62 -10.69
CA ASP A 60 2.76 -3.27 -9.27
C ASP A 60 2.82 -4.58 -8.46
N VAL A 61 4.04 -4.98 -8.07
CA VAL A 61 4.24 -6.14 -7.20
C VAL A 61 3.75 -5.73 -5.82
N TYR A 62 2.61 -6.29 -5.42
CA TYR A 62 2.13 -6.11 -4.06
C TYR A 62 3.06 -6.85 -3.10
N GLU A 63 4.02 -6.11 -2.53
CA GLU A 63 4.99 -6.61 -1.55
C GLU A 63 4.65 -6.03 -0.16
N PRO A 64 3.65 -6.57 0.54
CA PRO A 64 3.22 -6.03 1.83
C PRO A 64 4.28 -6.09 2.93
N TRP A 65 5.19 -7.07 2.83
CA TRP A 65 6.33 -7.23 3.72
C TRP A 65 7.46 -6.25 3.39
N LYS A 66 7.44 -5.65 2.19
CA LYS A 66 8.44 -4.67 1.82
C LYS A 66 8.11 -3.38 2.56
N PRO A 67 9.06 -2.85 3.35
CA PRO A 67 8.75 -1.73 4.21
C PRO A 67 8.35 -0.53 3.34
N SER A 68 7.14 -0.01 3.54
CA SER A 68 6.68 1.18 2.82
C SER A 68 7.66 2.34 3.06
N PRO A 69 7.77 3.31 2.13
CA PRO A 69 8.60 4.49 2.34
C PRO A 69 8.30 5.19 3.67
N VAL A 70 7.02 5.20 4.07
CA VAL A 70 6.54 5.69 5.37
C VAL A 70 7.10 4.86 6.53
N TYR A 71 7.04 3.52 6.45
CA TYR A 71 7.62 2.65 7.46
C TYR A 71 9.14 2.88 7.60
N LYS A 72 9.88 2.98 6.48
CA LYS A 72 11.32 3.28 6.51
C LYS A 72 11.59 4.67 7.08
N ALA A 73 10.75 5.66 6.80
CA ALA A 73 10.85 6.98 7.42
C ALA A 73 10.64 6.92 8.94
N CYS A 74 9.58 6.25 9.41
CA CYS A 74 9.32 6.03 10.84
C CYS A 74 10.46 5.27 11.52
N GLN A 75 11.02 4.24 10.87
CA GLN A 75 12.14 3.47 11.38
C GLN A 75 13.41 4.33 11.50
N ARG A 76 13.71 5.17 10.50
CA ARG A 76 14.82 6.14 10.55
C ARG A 76 14.64 7.14 11.67
N HIS A 77 13.45 7.71 11.81
CA HIS A 77 13.12 8.64 12.89
C HIS A 77 13.33 7.98 14.26
N ARG A 78 12.79 6.77 14.47
CA ARG A 78 12.96 6.02 15.72
C ARG A 78 14.42 5.72 16.04
N VAL A 79 15.22 5.33 15.04
CA VAL A 79 16.66 5.11 15.21
C VAL A 79 17.38 6.40 15.59
N ASN A 80 17.01 7.54 15.00
CA ASN A 80 17.60 8.83 15.35
C ASN A 80 17.26 9.26 16.78
N GLU A 81 16.02 9.05 17.24
CA GLU A 81 15.63 9.33 18.62
C GLU A 81 16.41 8.45 19.62
N TRP A 82 16.60 7.16 19.31
CA TRP A 82 17.42 6.27 20.13
C TRP A 82 18.89 6.70 20.17
N ARG A 83 19.45 7.18 19.06
CA ARG A 83 20.80 7.74 19.00
C ARG A 83 20.94 8.99 19.86
N LYS A 84 19.97 9.91 19.80
CA LYS A 84 19.94 11.11 20.66
C LYS A 84 19.87 10.74 22.14
N ALA A 85 19.12 9.68 22.48
CA ALA A 85 19.04 9.13 23.83
C ALA A 85 20.27 8.31 24.25
N GLY A 86 21.32 8.22 23.43
CA GLY A 86 22.55 7.49 23.75
C GLY A 86 22.44 5.96 23.65
N VAL A 87 21.32 5.43 23.16
CA VAL A 87 21.09 3.98 23.02
C VAL A 87 21.80 3.47 21.77
N ARG A 88 22.88 2.69 21.95
CA ARG A 88 23.53 1.97 20.85
C ARG A 88 22.65 0.78 20.46
N VAL A 89 22.10 0.82 19.24
CA VAL A 89 21.35 -0.30 18.67
C VAL A 89 22.33 -1.43 18.35
N VAL A 90 22.48 -2.38 19.28
CA VAL A 90 23.27 -3.58 19.07
C VAL A 90 22.39 -4.60 18.35
N ASN A 91 22.72 -4.87 17.08
CA ASN A 91 22.19 -5.94 16.22
C ASN A 91 20.66 -5.96 15.98
N ARG A 92 20.27 -5.69 14.72
CA ARG A 92 19.06 -6.27 14.13
C ARG A 92 19.48 -7.31 13.10
N ARG A 93 19.55 -8.57 13.52
CA ARG A 93 19.31 -9.69 12.61
C ARG A 93 17.83 -10.04 12.69
N LEU A 94 17.26 -10.28 11.50
CA LEU A 94 15.87 -10.63 11.15
C LEU A 94 14.96 -9.41 10.93
#